data_AF-A0AAD3TAI2-F1
#
_entry.id   AF-A0AAD3TAI2-F1
#
_cell.length_a   1.000
_cell.length_b   1.000
_cell.length_c   1.000
_cell.angle_alpha   90.00
_cell.angle_beta   90.00
_cell.angle_gamma   90.00
#
_symmetry.space_group_name_H-M   'P 1'
#
loop_
_entity.id
_entity.type
_entity.pdbx_description
1 polymer ?
#
loop_
_entity_poly.entity_id
_entity_poly.type
_entity_poly.pdbx_seq_one_letter_code
_entity_poly.pdbx_strand_id
1 'polypeptide(L)'
;MFGRDPWGGPLEINAADSATDDDRSRNLQEYDRAALSSRQLDETQQSWLLGPAEQKKKKKYVDLGCIVVSRKIFVWTVGTVVAAALLVGLIILIVKTVPRHHHPPPPPDDYTLALHKALMFFNAQRSGKLPKHNNVSWRGDSCLNDGKSDSSTIFKDLKGGYYDAGDAIKFHFPASFVITMLSWSVIEYSAKYDAAGELNHAKDIIKWGTDYFLKTFNSSADSIDRVVAQVGIGDTSGGSTTPNDHYCWMRPEDIDYPRPVTECHDCSDLAGEMAAALASASIVFKDNKAYSQKLVHGAKTLFKFARENRGRYSGGGTDASHFYNSTMYWDEFIWGAAWLYYATGNSSYLQLATTSGLAKHAGAFWTSPDYGVLSWDNKLTGAQVLLSRLRLFLSPGYPYEEILSTFHNQTGIIMCSYLPVFTSFNRTKGGLIQLNHGRPQPLQYVVNAAFLAALYSDYLDAADTPGWYCGPNFYSTDVLRDFAKTQINYILGKNPQKMSYVVGFGDHYPRHVHHRGASIPKNKIKYSCTGGWKWRDSKQQNPNTIVGAMVAGPDMHDGFHDVRTNYNYTEPTIAGNAGLVAALVALSNGKTLGIDKNTIFSAVPPMFPSTPPPPAPWKP
;
A
#
# COMPACT_ATOMS: atom_id res chain seq x y z
N MET A 1 -7.05 30.44 34.64
CA MET A 1 -7.76 31.46 33.82
C MET A 1 -9.02 30.80 33.30
N PHE A 2 -10.20 31.32 33.66
CA PHE A 2 -11.48 30.70 33.31
C PHE A 2 -12.02 31.25 31.97
N GLY A 3 -12.72 30.38 31.23
CA GLY A 3 -13.32 30.70 29.93
C GLY A 3 -14.56 31.58 30.04
N ARG A 4 -14.95 32.17 28.91
CA ARG A 4 -16.10 33.08 28.76
C ARG A 4 -17.39 32.32 28.45
N ASP A 5 -18.49 32.74 29.07
CA ASP A 5 -19.85 32.50 28.59
C ASP A 5 -20.15 33.30 27.31
N PRO A 6 -21.01 32.76 26.42
CA PRO A 6 -21.75 33.56 25.46
C PRO A 6 -23.28 33.35 25.57
N TRP A 7 -23.95 34.36 26.15
CA TRP A 7 -25.31 34.83 25.83
C TRP A 7 -26.55 33.96 26.15
N GLY A 8 -27.47 34.57 26.92
CA GLY A 8 -28.87 34.12 27.04
C GLY A 8 -29.86 35.29 27.11
N GLY A 9 -30.87 35.26 26.24
CA GLY A 9 -32.16 35.99 26.32
C GLY A 9 -32.16 37.53 26.14
N PRO A 10 -33.35 38.16 26.03
CA PRO A 10 -34.72 37.59 26.01
C PRO A 10 -35.57 37.98 24.78
N LEU A 11 -36.82 37.50 24.76
CA LEU A 11 -37.91 37.91 23.84
C LEU A 11 -38.50 39.26 24.25
N GLU A 12 -38.89 40.09 23.27
CA GLU A 12 -39.96 41.09 23.44
C GLU A 12 -40.93 41.11 22.26
N ILE A 13 -42.18 41.44 22.56
CA ILE A 13 -43.32 41.51 21.64
C ILE A 13 -43.59 43.00 21.36
N ASN A 14 -43.89 43.36 20.11
CA ASN A 14 -44.50 44.65 19.81
C ASN A 14 -45.66 44.49 18.82
N ALA A 15 -46.77 45.13 19.14
CA ALA A 15 -47.94 45.29 18.29
C ALA A 15 -48.37 46.77 18.35
N ALA A 16 -48.56 47.40 17.19
CA ALA A 16 -49.39 48.59 17.00
C ALA A 16 -49.51 48.95 15.50
N ASP A 17 -50.73 48.84 15.00
CA ASP A 17 -51.45 49.80 14.15
C ASP A 17 -50.72 50.71 13.14
N SER A 18 -51.18 50.63 11.89
CA SER A 18 -51.53 51.83 11.10
C SER A 18 -52.72 51.52 10.19
N ALA A 19 -53.58 52.52 9.95
CA ALA A 19 -54.92 52.38 9.36
C ALA A 19 -55.08 53.18 8.04
N THR A 20 -56.33 53.29 7.55
CA THR A 20 -56.82 53.94 6.30
C THR A 20 -56.63 53.07 5.04
N ASP A 21 -57.71 52.46 4.51
CA ASP A 21 -58.76 53.00 3.58
C ASP A 21 -58.25 53.02 2.12
N ASP A 22 -59.02 52.67 1.07
CA ASP A 22 -60.44 52.97 0.85
C ASP A 22 -61.15 52.10 -0.23
N ASP A 23 -62.48 51.98 -0.09
CA ASP A 23 -63.62 51.83 -1.02
C ASP A 23 -63.84 50.71 -2.11
N ARG A 24 -65.15 50.35 -2.25
CA ARG A 24 -65.93 49.76 -3.39
C ARG A 24 -65.62 48.36 -3.96
N SER A 25 -66.58 47.42 -4.16
CA SER A 25 -68.06 47.53 -4.21
C SER A 25 -68.83 46.20 -4.38
N ARG A 26 -69.97 46.08 -3.67
CA ARG A 26 -71.30 45.48 -4.03
C ARG A 26 -71.50 43.98 -4.40
N ASN A 27 -72.39 43.35 -3.59
CA ASN A 27 -73.47 42.38 -3.95
C ASN A 27 -73.06 41.00 -4.51
N LEU A 28 -73.70 39.84 -4.27
CA LEU A 28 -74.82 39.32 -3.42
C LEU A 28 -74.64 37.76 -3.42
N GLN A 29 -75.31 36.88 -2.65
CA GLN A 29 -76.53 36.95 -1.82
C GLN A 29 -76.49 35.97 -0.60
N GLU A 30 -77.59 35.99 0.14
CA GLU A 30 -78.15 35.18 1.25
C GLU A 30 -78.24 33.64 0.96
N TYR A 31 -78.53 32.71 1.90
CA TYR A 31 -79.38 32.76 3.10
C TYR A 31 -78.86 31.91 4.29
N ASP A 32 -79.40 32.19 5.48
CA ASP A 32 -79.05 31.63 6.80
C ASP A 32 -80.33 31.23 7.59
N ARG A 33 -80.16 30.63 8.80
CA ARG A 33 -81.11 30.15 9.85
C ARG A 33 -81.42 28.65 9.84
N ALA A 34 -81.19 27.87 10.93
CA ALA A 34 -81.63 27.98 12.35
C ALA A 34 -83.12 27.62 12.55
N ALA A 35 -83.63 27.10 13.69
CA ALA A 35 -83.11 26.34 14.85
C ALA A 35 -84.34 25.91 15.71
N LEU A 36 -84.17 25.07 16.74
CA LEU A 36 -85.18 24.73 17.79
C LEU A 36 -86.43 23.93 17.31
N SER A 37 -87.24 23.24 18.14
CA SER A 37 -87.00 22.45 19.37
C SER A 37 -88.27 21.61 19.73
N SER A 38 -88.11 20.60 20.61
CA SER A 38 -89.12 20.02 21.55
C SER A 38 -90.37 19.20 21.09
N ARG A 39 -90.28 17.86 21.29
CA ARG A 39 -90.91 17.06 22.39
C ARG A 39 -92.43 16.72 22.40
N GLN A 40 -92.75 15.41 22.26
CA GLN A 40 -93.72 14.56 23.00
C GLN A 40 -93.54 13.10 22.51
N LEU A 41 -93.48 11.97 23.26
CA LEU A 41 -94.15 11.38 24.44
C LEU A 41 -95.42 10.50 24.16
N ASP A 42 -95.18 9.18 24.26
CA ASP A 42 -95.99 8.04 24.73
C ASP A 42 -97.18 7.33 23.99
N GLU A 43 -96.98 6.00 23.95
CA GLU A 43 -97.86 4.83 24.21
C GLU A 43 -99.11 4.42 23.38
N THR A 44 -98.91 3.30 22.65
CA THR A 44 -99.77 2.08 22.59
C THR A 44 -101.18 2.09 21.94
N GLN A 45 -101.41 1.15 21.01
CA GLN A 45 -102.31 -0.01 21.22
C GLN A 45 -102.32 -1.06 20.07
N GLN A 46 -102.32 -2.34 20.48
CA GLN A 46 -102.97 -3.54 19.91
C GLN A 46 -103.14 -3.78 18.39
N SER A 47 -102.65 -4.94 17.91
CA SER A 47 -103.52 -6.05 17.43
C SER A 47 -102.76 -7.39 17.37
N TRP A 48 -103.47 -8.51 17.56
CA TRP A 48 -102.92 -9.89 17.67
C TRP A 48 -103.05 -10.71 16.36
N LEU A 49 -102.50 -11.95 16.41
CA LEU A 49 -102.74 -13.13 15.55
C LEU A 49 -102.02 -13.21 14.18
N LEU A 50 -100.91 -13.97 14.12
CA LEU A 50 -100.91 -15.40 13.74
C LEU A 50 -99.51 -16.04 13.90
N GLY A 51 -99.47 -17.39 13.98
CA GLY A 51 -98.29 -18.18 14.32
C GLY A 51 -97.26 -18.45 13.18
N PRO A 52 -96.20 -19.21 13.46
CA PRO A 52 -94.93 -19.14 12.71
C PRO A 52 -94.77 -20.15 11.57
N ALA A 53 -93.82 -19.87 10.68
CA ALA A 53 -93.14 -20.87 9.85
C ALA A 53 -91.62 -20.64 9.89
N GLU A 54 -90.84 -21.67 10.23
CA GLU A 54 -89.38 -21.59 10.20
C GLU A 54 -88.85 -21.53 8.76
N GLN A 55 -87.94 -20.58 8.48
CA GLN A 55 -86.95 -20.75 7.42
C GLN A 55 -85.53 -20.47 7.94
N LYS A 56 -84.63 -21.43 7.66
CA LYS A 56 -83.26 -21.50 8.16
C LYS A 56 -82.42 -20.31 7.67
N LYS A 57 -81.98 -19.44 8.59
CA LYS A 57 -81.05 -18.33 8.30
C LYS A 57 -79.64 -18.87 7.97
N LYS A 58 -79.11 -18.55 6.78
CA LYS A 58 -77.72 -18.84 6.40
C LYS A 58 -76.75 -18.05 7.31
N LYS A 59 -75.70 -18.71 7.84
CA LYS A 59 -74.71 -18.10 8.75
C LYS A 59 -74.04 -16.87 8.10
N LYS A 60 -74.04 -15.73 8.80
CA LYS A 60 -73.58 -14.41 8.30
C LYS A 60 -72.12 -14.06 8.67
N TYR A 61 -71.46 -14.95 9.40
CA TYR A 61 -70.15 -14.74 10.04
C TYR A 61 -69.20 -15.89 9.71
N VAL A 62 -67.90 -15.59 9.73
CA VAL A 62 -66.81 -16.57 9.65
C VAL A 62 -66.16 -16.61 11.02
N ASP A 63 -66.00 -17.81 11.57
CA ASP A 63 -65.38 -18.06 12.86
C ASP A 63 -63.96 -18.56 12.64
N LEU A 64 -62.99 -17.89 13.25
CA LEU A 64 -61.56 -18.20 13.16
C LEU A 64 -61.02 -18.72 14.50
N GLY A 65 -61.88 -19.33 15.33
CA GLY A 65 -61.53 -20.02 16.57
C GLY A 65 -61.40 -19.11 17.80
N CYS A 66 -60.83 -17.92 17.63
CA CYS A 66 -60.74 -16.91 18.70
C CYS A 66 -61.45 -15.59 18.39
N ILE A 67 -61.88 -15.36 17.14
CA ILE A 67 -62.55 -14.13 16.71
C ILE A 67 -63.62 -14.45 15.66
N VAL A 68 -64.83 -13.93 15.85
CA VAL A 68 -65.96 -14.04 14.92
C VAL A 68 -66.05 -12.76 14.08
N VAL A 69 -65.80 -12.88 12.76
CA VAL A 69 -65.75 -11.73 11.84
C VAL A 69 -66.91 -11.77 10.84
N SER A 70 -67.47 -10.60 10.52
CA SER A 70 -68.46 -10.47 9.44
C SER A 70 -67.89 -10.95 8.11
N ARG A 71 -68.59 -11.82 7.40
CA ARG A 71 -68.12 -12.39 6.13
C ARG A 71 -67.76 -11.33 5.08
N LYS A 72 -68.44 -10.17 5.09
CA LYS A 72 -68.11 -9.03 4.21
C LYS A 72 -66.74 -8.42 4.53
N ILE A 73 -66.46 -8.22 5.82
CA ILE A 73 -65.20 -7.62 6.28
C ILE A 73 -64.03 -8.56 5.97
N PHE A 74 -64.18 -9.85 6.33
CA PHE A 74 -63.16 -10.87 6.05
C PHE A 74 -62.78 -10.95 4.57
N VAL A 75 -63.76 -10.94 3.66
CA VAL A 75 -63.49 -10.97 2.20
C VAL A 75 -62.77 -9.70 1.73
N TRP A 76 -63.09 -8.52 2.26
CA TRP A 76 -62.37 -7.28 1.93
C TRP A 76 -60.93 -7.26 2.47
N THR A 77 -60.71 -7.73 3.69
CA THR A 77 -59.35 -7.81 4.28
C THR A 77 -58.49 -8.83 3.53
N VAL A 78 -59.02 -10.01 3.19
CA VAL A 78 -58.28 -10.99 2.37
C VAL A 78 -58.04 -10.44 0.97
N GLY A 79 -59.01 -9.77 0.36
CA GLY A 79 -58.87 -9.15 -0.97
C GLY A 79 -57.78 -8.07 -1.02
N THR A 80 -57.71 -7.20 0.00
CA THR A 80 -56.67 -6.16 0.10
C THR A 80 -55.27 -6.74 0.37
N VAL A 81 -55.17 -7.78 1.21
CA VAL A 81 -53.89 -8.51 1.42
C VAL A 81 -53.41 -9.19 0.13
N VAL A 82 -54.30 -9.84 -0.63
CA VAL A 82 -53.96 -10.46 -1.92
C VAL A 82 -53.56 -9.41 -2.96
N ALA A 83 -54.28 -8.28 -3.04
CA ALA A 83 -53.93 -7.18 -3.93
C ALA A 83 -52.54 -6.57 -3.60
N ALA A 84 -52.25 -6.36 -2.32
CA ALA A 84 -50.94 -5.88 -1.87
C ALA A 84 -49.81 -6.89 -2.19
N ALA A 85 -50.05 -8.19 -1.98
CA ALA A 85 -49.10 -9.24 -2.32
C ALA A 85 -48.81 -9.32 -3.83
N LEU A 86 -49.83 -9.16 -4.68
CA LEU A 86 -49.67 -9.08 -6.14
C LEU A 86 -48.88 -7.83 -6.56
N LEU A 87 -49.11 -6.69 -5.91
CA LEU A 87 -48.43 -5.42 -6.22
C LEU A 87 -46.94 -5.48 -5.81
N VAL A 88 -46.63 -6.06 -4.64
CA VAL A 88 -45.25 -6.36 -4.23
C VAL A 88 -44.59 -7.36 -5.18
N GLY A 89 -45.31 -8.41 -5.59
CA GLY A 89 -44.84 -9.38 -6.59
C GLY A 89 -44.51 -8.74 -7.93
N LEU A 90 -45.33 -7.81 -8.41
CA LEU A 90 -45.11 -7.03 -9.63
C LEU A 90 -43.86 -6.15 -9.52
N ILE A 91 -43.66 -5.46 -8.38
CA ILE A 91 -42.45 -4.65 -8.14
C ILE A 91 -41.19 -5.53 -8.14
N ILE A 92 -41.22 -6.69 -7.47
CA ILE A 92 -40.10 -7.63 -7.46
C ILE A 92 -39.83 -8.18 -8.87
N LEU A 93 -40.87 -8.46 -9.66
CA LEU A 93 -40.74 -8.88 -11.05
C LEU A 93 -40.04 -7.79 -11.88
N ILE A 94 -40.53 -6.55 -11.82
CA ILE A 94 -39.94 -5.40 -12.54
C ILE A 94 -38.47 -5.21 -12.14
N VAL A 95 -38.15 -5.20 -10.84
CA VAL A 95 -36.77 -5.05 -10.34
C VAL A 95 -35.84 -6.18 -10.79
N LYS A 96 -36.37 -7.39 -11.05
CA LYS A 96 -35.61 -8.54 -11.59
C LYS A 96 -35.56 -8.61 -13.12
N THR A 97 -36.55 -8.06 -13.83
CA THR A 97 -36.63 -8.13 -15.30
C THR A 97 -36.06 -6.90 -16.01
N VAL A 98 -35.96 -5.75 -15.35
CA VAL A 98 -35.26 -4.58 -15.89
C VAL A 98 -33.77 -4.92 -16.02
N PRO A 99 -33.19 -4.88 -17.23
CA PRO A 99 -31.76 -5.07 -17.40
C PRO A 99 -31.02 -3.94 -16.68
N ARG A 100 -30.30 -4.27 -15.61
CA ARG A 100 -29.31 -3.34 -15.06
C ARG A 100 -28.20 -3.22 -16.09
N HIS A 101 -28.24 -2.17 -16.90
CA HIS A 101 -27.06 -1.68 -17.60
C HIS A 101 -26.08 -1.17 -16.55
N HIS A 102 -25.31 -2.10 -15.97
CA HIS A 102 -24.04 -1.76 -15.36
C HIS A 102 -23.17 -1.23 -16.49
N HIS A 103 -22.98 0.09 -16.50
CA HIS A 103 -21.92 0.69 -17.29
C HIS A 103 -20.63 -0.08 -16.97
N PRO A 104 -19.86 -0.52 -17.98
CA PRO A 104 -18.56 -1.11 -17.70
C PRO A 104 -17.75 -0.12 -16.84
N PRO A 105 -16.97 -0.60 -15.87
CA PRO A 105 -16.12 0.29 -15.08
C PRO A 105 -15.24 1.11 -16.03
N PRO A 106 -14.92 2.38 -15.67
CA PRO A 106 -14.03 3.19 -16.48
C PRO A 106 -12.70 2.45 -16.70
N PRO A 107 -12.03 2.66 -17.85
CA PRO A 107 -10.74 2.04 -18.10
C PRO A 107 -9.76 2.40 -16.96
N PRO A 108 -8.88 1.47 -16.52
CA PRO A 108 -7.91 1.76 -15.47
C PRO A 108 -7.01 2.94 -15.85
N ASP A 109 -6.62 3.74 -14.86
CA ASP A 109 -5.66 4.83 -15.08
C ASP A 109 -4.24 4.31 -15.42
N ASP A 110 -3.43 5.18 -16.00
CA ASP A 110 -2.06 4.85 -16.43
C ASP A 110 -1.18 4.31 -15.28
N TYR A 111 -1.37 4.80 -14.05
CA TYR A 111 -0.62 4.32 -12.89
C TYR A 111 -1.02 2.88 -12.53
N THR A 112 -2.31 2.55 -12.64
CA THR A 112 -2.86 1.21 -12.41
C THR A 112 -2.42 0.25 -13.51
N LEU A 113 -2.45 0.67 -14.78
CA LEU A 113 -1.90 -0.10 -15.91
C LEU A 113 -0.39 -0.35 -15.78
N ALA A 114 0.36 0.63 -15.26
CA ALA A 114 1.77 0.47 -14.94
C ALA A 114 1.99 -0.45 -13.72
N LEU A 115 1.14 -0.40 -12.69
CA LEU A 115 1.24 -1.21 -11.47
C LEU A 115 1.13 -2.71 -11.78
N HIS A 116 0.12 -3.10 -12.56
CA HIS A 116 -0.03 -4.47 -13.07
C HIS A 116 1.26 -4.99 -13.73
N LYS A 117 1.91 -4.15 -14.54
CA LYS A 117 3.16 -4.49 -15.22
C LYS A 117 4.31 -4.55 -14.23
N ALA A 118 4.50 -3.54 -13.38
CA ALA A 118 5.61 -3.45 -12.44
C ALA A 118 5.65 -4.65 -11.45
N LEU A 119 4.49 -5.20 -11.07
CA LEU A 119 4.41 -6.42 -10.26
C LEU A 119 4.87 -7.68 -11.04
N MET A 120 4.61 -7.76 -12.35
CA MET A 120 5.08 -8.87 -13.20
C MET A 120 6.61 -8.94 -13.32
N PHE A 121 7.34 -7.86 -13.06
CA PHE A 121 8.81 -7.91 -12.97
C PHE A 121 9.28 -8.85 -11.85
N PHE A 122 8.65 -8.82 -10.67
CA PHE A 122 9.03 -9.72 -9.58
C PHE A 122 8.81 -11.19 -9.95
N ASN A 123 7.77 -11.51 -10.73
CA ASN A 123 7.59 -12.86 -11.29
C ASN A 123 8.68 -13.26 -12.28
N ALA A 124 9.26 -12.30 -12.99
CA ALA A 124 10.43 -12.50 -13.85
C ALA A 124 11.74 -12.67 -13.07
N GLN A 125 11.81 -12.17 -11.82
CA GLN A 125 12.98 -12.27 -10.92
C GLN A 125 12.98 -13.49 -9.98
N ARG A 126 11.88 -14.26 -9.85
CA ARG A 126 11.83 -15.41 -8.91
C ARG A 126 12.92 -16.46 -9.20
N SER A 127 13.66 -16.85 -8.16
CA SER A 127 14.62 -17.96 -8.18
C SER A 127 14.04 -19.22 -7.55
N GLY A 128 14.57 -20.41 -7.86
CA GLY A 128 14.10 -21.68 -7.31
C GLY A 128 13.03 -22.36 -8.16
N LYS A 129 12.14 -23.12 -7.51
CA LYS A 129 11.05 -23.86 -8.16
C LYS A 129 9.80 -22.98 -8.29
N LEU A 130 9.46 -22.57 -9.50
CA LEU A 130 8.41 -21.59 -9.76
C LEU A 130 6.99 -22.14 -9.52
N PRO A 131 6.02 -21.29 -9.13
CA PRO A 131 4.62 -21.69 -9.03
C PRO A 131 4.03 -21.90 -10.42
N LYS A 132 3.02 -22.78 -10.54
CA LYS A 132 2.31 -23.04 -11.81
C LYS A 132 1.72 -21.77 -12.45
N HIS A 133 1.42 -20.76 -11.63
CA HIS A 133 0.79 -19.49 -12.03
C HIS A 133 1.78 -18.31 -12.02
N ASN A 134 3.07 -18.54 -12.30
CA ASN A 134 4.07 -17.46 -12.36
C ASN A 134 3.83 -16.43 -13.49
N ASN A 135 2.96 -16.74 -14.47
CA ASN A 135 2.56 -15.89 -15.59
C ASN A 135 3.67 -15.35 -16.51
N VAL A 136 4.95 -15.62 -16.22
CA VAL A 136 6.10 -15.31 -17.08
C VAL A 136 6.52 -16.57 -17.84
N SER A 137 5.96 -16.75 -19.04
CA SER A 137 6.08 -17.98 -19.84
C SER A 137 7.51 -18.34 -20.27
N TRP A 138 8.43 -17.36 -20.30
CA TRP A 138 9.83 -17.56 -20.69
C TRP A 138 10.77 -17.92 -19.53
N ARG A 139 10.34 -17.81 -18.27
CA ARG A 139 11.07 -18.32 -17.10
C ARG A 139 10.83 -19.82 -16.88
N GLY A 140 11.61 -20.42 -15.98
CA GLY A 140 11.48 -21.80 -15.51
C GLY A 140 12.16 -22.03 -14.15
N ASP A 141 12.10 -23.28 -13.67
CA ASP A 141 12.77 -23.70 -12.44
C ASP A 141 14.29 -23.54 -12.56
N SER A 142 14.91 -22.86 -11.59
CA SER A 142 16.32 -22.42 -11.66
C SER A 142 16.99 -22.51 -10.30
N CYS A 143 18.32 -22.63 -10.27
CA CYS A 143 19.15 -22.63 -9.04
C CYS A 143 18.63 -23.56 -7.91
N LEU A 144 18.11 -24.74 -8.27
CA LEU A 144 17.46 -25.68 -7.33
C LEU A 144 18.42 -26.29 -6.29
N ASN A 145 19.73 -26.14 -6.49
CA ASN A 145 20.79 -26.66 -5.62
C ASN A 145 21.42 -25.59 -4.72
N ASP A 146 20.93 -24.34 -4.74
CA ASP A 146 21.40 -23.25 -3.85
C ASP A 146 21.45 -23.74 -2.39
N GLY A 147 22.63 -23.61 -1.75
CA GLY A 147 22.92 -24.11 -0.39
C GLY A 147 23.17 -25.62 -0.29
N LYS A 148 22.50 -26.45 -1.08
CA LYS A 148 22.67 -27.91 -1.05
C LYS A 148 24.05 -28.36 -1.56
N SER A 149 24.54 -27.72 -2.62
CA SER A 149 25.81 -28.09 -3.28
C SER A 149 27.06 -27.52 -2.59
N ASP A 150 26.90 -26.54 -1.71
CA ASP A 150 27.98 -25.91 -1.00
C ASP A 150 28.28 -26.69 0.30
N SER A 151 29.53 -27.13 0.48
CA SER A 151 29.96 -27.87 1.67
C SER A 151 30.34 -26.99 2.86
N SER A 152 30.67 -25.70 2.66
CA SER A 152 31.14 -24.81 3.74
C SER A 152 30.02 -24.23 4.59
N THR A 153 28.79 -24.18 4.09
CA THR A 153 27.62 -23.65 4.81
C THR A 153 26.80 -24.72 5.55
N ILE A 154 26.11 -24.35 6.63
CA ILE A 154 25.06 -25.20 7.24
C ILE A 154 23.70 -25.07 6.54
N PHE A 155 23.49 -24.04 5.71
CA PHE A 155 22.19 -23.71 5.12
C PHE A 155 21.94 -24.47 3.82
N LYS A 156 21.36 -25.68 3.93
CA LYS A 156 21.21 -26.61 2.79
C LYS A 156 19.95 -26.45 1.91
N ASP A 157 18.99 -25.60 2.29
CA ASP A 157 17.81 -25.29 1.44
C ASP A 157 17.72 -23.79 1.15
N LEU A 158 18.51 -23.29 0.20
CA LEU A 158 18.49 -21.88 -0.20
C LEU A 158 17.85 -21.65 -1.57
N LYS A 159 17.09 -22.61 -2.13
CA LYS A 159 16.23 -22.36 -3.29
C LYS A 159 15.03 -21.47 -2.92
N GLY A 160 14.65 -20.58 -3.83
CA GLY A 160 13.66 -19.52 -3.60
C GLY A 160 14.29 -18.13 -3.66
N GLY A 161 13.50 -17.11 -3.30
CA GLY A 161 13.94 -15.71 -3.29
C GLY A 161 13.93 -15.07 -4.67
N TYR A 162 14.59 -13.93 -4.79
CA TYR A 162 14.67 -13.11 -6.00
C TYR A 162 16.10 -12.95 -6.48
N TYR A 163 16.30 -13.03 -7.79
CA TYR A 163 17.48 -12.48 -8.43
C TYR A 163 17.42 -10.95 -8.40
N ASP A 164 18.56 -10.32 -8.18
CA ASP A 164 18.61 -8.90 -7.87
C ASP A 164 18.33 -8.00 -9.08
N ALA A 165 19.06 -8.21 -10.18
CA ALA A 165 19.06 -7.30 -11.32
C ALA A 165 19.04 -8.05 -12.67
N GLY A 166 19.95 -7.72 -13.58
CA GLY A 166 20.16 -8.45 -14.83
C GLY A 166 20.83 -9.82 -14.68
N ASP A 167 21.26 -10.13 -13.45
CA ASP A 167 22.07 -11.28 -13.06
C ASP A 167 21.26 -12.41 -12.40
N ALA A 168 21.94 -13.41 -11.85
CA ALA A 168 21.34 -14.47 -11.05
C ALA A 168 21.91 -14.52 -9.61
N ILE A 169 22.51 -13.43 -9.13
CA ILE A 169 22.94 -13.32 -7.73
C ILE A 169 21.74 -12.99 -6.85
N LYS A 170 21.78 -13.46 -5.61
CA LYS A 170 20.78 -13.17 -4.59
C LYS A 170 21.44 -12.33 -3.50
N PHE A 171 21.47 -11.02 -3.69
CA PHE A 171 21.93 -10.06 -2.68
C PHE A 171 20.82 -9.83 -1.65
N HIS A 172 21.02 -10.23 -0.40
CA HIS A 172 19.91 -10.21 0.57
C HIS A 172 19.62 -8.82 1.14
N PHE A 173 20.57 -7.88 1.10
CA PHE A 173 20.37 -6.52 1.59
C PHE A 173 19.36 -5.71 0.74
N PRO A 174 19.55 -5.53 -0.59
CA PRO A 174 18.54 -4.90 -1.44
C PRO A 174 17.24 -5.71 -1.49
N ALA A 175 17.31 -7.04 -1.50
CA ALA A 175 16.10 -7.87 -1.44
C ALA A 175 15.29 -7.66 -0.14
N SER A 176 15.94 -7.37 0.99
CA SER A 176 15.23 -7.11 2.25
C SER A 176 14.50 -5.76 2.17
N PHE A 177 15.19 -4.71 1.70
CA PHE A 177 14.59 -3.41 1.43
C PHE A 177 13.36 -3.51 0.51
N VAL A 178 13.43 -4.34 -0.54
CA VAL A 178 12.28 -4.63 -1.43
C VAL A 178 11.08 -5.16 -0.68
N ILE A 179 11.27 -6.16 0.20
CA ILE A 179 10.18 -6.76 0.96
C ILE A 179 9.61 -5.76 1.98
N THR A 180 10.45 -4.92 2.60
CA THR A 180 9.97 -3.85 3.47
C THR A 180 9.16 -2.80 2.71
N MET A 181 9.64 -2.33 1.55
CA MET A 181 8.96 -1.32 0.72
C MET A 181 7.63 -1.82 0.15
N LEU A 182 7.59 -3.05 -0.38
CA LEU A 182 6.37 -3.67 -0.85
C LEU A 182 5.37 -3.84 0.30
N SER A 183 5.82 -4.34 1.46
CA SER A 183 4.98 -4.50 2.64
C SER A 183 4.43 -3.16 3.14
N TRP A 184 5.26 -2.12 3.20
CA TRP A 184 4.85 -0.76 3.57
C TRP A 184 3.76 -0.24 2.62
N SER A 185 3.97 -0.37 1.30
CA SER A 185 2.96 0.06 0.32
C SER A 185 1.62 -0.68 0.48
N VAL A 186 1.64 -1.98 0.80
CA VAL A 186 0.42 -2.78 1.03
C VAL A 186 -0.26 -2.41 2.35
N ILE A 187 0.51 -2.09 3.41
CA ILE A 187 -0.04 -1.63 4.70
C ILE A 187 -0.78 -0.30 4.52
N GLU A 188 -0.20 0.65 3.77
CA GLU A 188 -0.78 1.99 3.58
C GLU A 188 -1.92 2.00 2.55
N TYR A 189 -1.78 1.25 1.44
CA TYR A 189 -2.65 1.33 0.27
C TYR A 189 -3.38 0.02 -0.07
N SER A 190 -3.63 -0.86 0.92
CA SER A 190 -4.34 -2.14 0.75
C SER A 190 -5.63 -2.02 -0.11
N ALA A 191 -6.46 -1.00 0.15
CA ALA A 191 -7.70 -0.77 -0.59
C ALA A 191 -7.46 -0.37 -2.07
N LYS A 192 -6.35 0.30 -2.38
CA LYS A 192 -5.99 0.62 -3.78
C LYS A 192 -5.49 -0.60 -4.52
N TYR A 193 -4.70 -1.45 -3.87
CA TYR A 193 -4.31 -2.76 -4.42
C TYR A 193 -5.52 -3.67 -4.66
N ASP A 194 -6.51 -3.66 -3.77
CA ASP A 194 -7.75 -4.44 -3.93
C ASP A 194 -8.60 -3.91 -5.09
N ALA A 195 -8.78 -2.58 -5.20
CA ALA A 195 -9.45 -1.93 -6.32
C ALA A 195 -8.74 -2.17 -7.67
N ALA A 196 -7.41 -2.33 -7.66
CA ALA A 196 -6.63 -2.74 -8.83
C ALA A 196 -6.66 -4.25 -9.10
N GLY A 197 -7.23 -5.08 -8.21
CA GLY A 197 -7.21 -6.55 -8.31
C GLY A 197 -5.85 -7.20 -8.06
N GLU A 198 -4.87 -6.44 -7.56
CA GLU A 198 -3.46 -6.83 -7.41
C GLU A 198 -3.06 -7.19 -5.96
N LEU A 199 -3.94 -6.97 -4.96
CA LEU A 199 -3.62 -7.21 -3.54
C LEU A 199 -3.10 -8.63 -3.25
N ASN A 200 -3.73 -9.65 -3.83
CA ASN A 200 -3.29 -11.04 -3.65
C ASN A 200 -1.94 -11.34 -4.34
N HIS A 201 -1.65 -10.67 -5.45
CA HIS A 201 -0.40 -10.83 -6.19
C HIS A 201 0.75 -10.11 -5.49
N ALA A 202 0.54 -8.88 -5.00
CA ALA A 202 1.47 -8.18 -4.13
C ALA A 202 1.76 -8.99 -2.85
N LYS A 203 0.73 -9.58 -2.22
CA LYS A 203 0.90 -10.52 -1.09
C LYS A 203 1.71 -11.76 -1.48
N ASP A 204 1.48 -12.39 -2.63
CA ASP A 204 2.28 -13.55 -3.08
C ASP A 204 3.76 -13.17 -3.32
N ILE A 205 4.03 -11.99 -3.89
CA ILE A 205 5.39 -11.46 -4.09
C ILE A 205 6.10 -11.25 -2.74
N ILE A 206 5.44 -10.61 -1.77
CA ILE A 206 5.98 -10.43 -0.41
C ILE A 206 6.25 -11.79 0.24
N LYS A 207 5.27 -12.70 0.16
CA LYS A 207 5.36 -14.04 0.76
C LYS A 207 6.53 -14.85 0.21
N TRP A 208 6.80 -14.74 -1.09
CA TRP A 208 7.92 -15.42 -1.75
C TRP A 208 9.28 -15.00 -1.19
N GLY A 209 9.44 -13.69 -0.90
CA GLY A 209 10.64 -13.17 -0.25
C GLY A 209 10.75 -13.60 1.21
N THR A 210 9.67 -13.48 1.98
CA THR A 210 9.70 -13.86 3.40
C THR A 210 9.83 -15.36 3.65
N ASP A 211 9.21 -16.20 2.82
CA ASP A 211 9.42 -17.66 2.84
C ASP A 211 10.88 -18.03 2.54
N TYR A 212 11.60 -17.20 1.79
CA TYR A 212 13.02 -17.38 1.51
C TYR A 212 13.91 -16.88 2.65
N PHE A 213 13.67 -15.68 3.19
CA PHE A 213 14.44 -15.15 4.33
C PHE A 213 14.33 -16.03 5.58
N LEU A 214 13.19 -16.68 5.82
CA LEU A 214 13.06 -17.66 6.91
C LEU A 214 13.97 -18.90 6.75
N LYS A 215 14.73 -19.03 5.64
CA LYS A 215 15.74 -20.06 5.42
C LYS A 215 17.19 -19.57 5.51
N THR A 216 17.40 -18.24 5.49
CA THR A 216 18.75 -17.63 5.50
C THR A 216 19.33 -17.49 6.90
N PHE A 217 18.61 -17.94 7.93
CA PHE A 217 19.05 -18.04 9.32
C PHE A 217 18.24 -19.14 10.02
N ASN A 218 18.62 -19.53 11.24
CA ASN A 218 17.82 -20.46 12.03
C ASN A 218 16.56 -19.77 12.58
N SER A 219 15.52 -19.68 11.74
CA SER A 219 14.26 -18.97 12.04
C SER A 219 13.34 -19.65 13.06
N SER A 220 13.79 -20.74 13.69
CA SER A 220 13.14 -21.42 14.81
C SER A 220 13.84 -21.17 16.16
N ALA A 221 14.90 -20.35 16.20
CA ALA A 221 15.68 -20.06 17.40
C ALA A 221 15.50 -18.61 17.86
N ASP A 222 15.52 -18.39 19.18
CA ASP A 222 15.49 -17.05 19.81
C ASP A 222 16.82 -16.28 19.71
N SER A 223 17.87 -16.93 19.22
CA SER A 223 19.20 -16.33 19.01
C SER A 223 19.96 -17.10 17.94
N ILE A 224 20.74 -16.37 17.15
CA ILE A 224 21.57 -16.88 16.06
C ILE A 224 22.97 -16.26 16.15
N ASP A 225 23.96 -16.91 15.55
CA ASP A 225 25.36 -16.47 15.46
C ASP A 225 25.76 -16.05 14.03
N ARG A 226 24.83 -16.18 13.07
CA ARG A 226 25.07 -15.95 11.65
C ARG A 226 23.77 -15.76 10.85
N VAL A 227 23.89 -15.07 9.72
CA VAL A 227 22.90 -15.01 8.64
C VAL A 227 23.57 -15.30 7.30
N VAL A 228 22.85 -15.84 6.33
CA VAL A 228 23.29 -15.85 4.93
C VAL A 228 23.09 -14.45 4.36
N ALA A 229 24.17 -13.84 3.89
CA ALA A 229 24.16 -12.53 3.22
C ALA A 229 23.92 -12.62 1.72
N GLN A 230 24.35 -13.72 1.09
CA GLN A 230 24.34 -13.84 -0.37
C GLN A 230 24.33 -15.30 -0.84
N VAL A 231 23.76 -15.54 -2.03
CA VAL A 231 23.95 -16.80 -2.78
C VAL A 231 24.33 -16.51 -4.22
N GLY A 232 25.44 -17.09 -4.67
CA GLY A 232 26.13 -16.70 -5.91
C GLY A 232 27.18 -15.62 -5.64
N ILE A 233 28.10 -15.41 -6.59
CA ILE A 233 29.20 -14.45 -6.51
C ILE A 233 29.36 -13.73 -7.85
N GLY A 234 29.65 -12.42 -7.81
CA GLY A 234 29.90 -11.61 -8.99
C GLY A 234 31.33 -11.75 -9.49
N ASP A 235 31.74 -10.83 -10.37
CA ASP A 235 33.13 -10.71 -10.78
C ASP A 235 33.84 -9.61 -9.99
N THR A 236 34.55 -10.02 -8.95
CA THR A 236 35.46 -9.20 -8.14
C THR A 236 36.93 -9.33 -8.56
N SER A 237 37.21 -10.13 -9.59
CA SER A 237 38.50 -10.80 -9.75
C SER A 237 39.54 -10.04 -10.60
N GLY A 238 39.17 -8.90 -11.17
CA GLY A 238 40.06 -8.12 -12.05
C GLY A 238 40.44 -8.83 -13.36
N GLY A 239 39.69 -9.86 -13.78
CA GLY A 239 39.92 -10.60 -15.03
C GLY A 239 40.19 -12.10 -14.88
N SER A 240 39.77 -12.74 -13.77
CA SER A 240 39.79 -14.21 -13.68
C SER A 240 38.82 -14.84 -14.67
N THR A 241 39.21 -16.00 -15.22
CA THR A 241 38.36 -16.82 -16.08
C THR A 241 37.56 -17.89 -15.30
N THR A 242 37.63 -17.89 -13.97
CA THR A 242 36.83 -18.79 -13.12
C THR A 242 35.34 -18.46 -13.30
N PRO A 243 34.50 -19.41 -13.75
CA PRO A 243 33.08 -19.16 -13.97
C PRO A 243 32.35 -18.68 -12.71
N ASN A 244 31.79 -17.47 -12.80
CA ASN A 244 30.95 -16.81 -11.80
C ASN A 244 29.75 -16.14 -12.51
N ASP A 245 28.87 -15.48 -11.75
CA ASP A 245 27.61 -14.96 -12.30
C ASP A 245 27.80 -13.83 -13.32
N HIS A 246 28.84 -13.01 -13.17
CA HIS A 246 29.12 -11.87 -14.06
C HIS A 246 30.05 -12.23 -15.22
N TYR A 247 30.89 -13.25 -15.06
CA TYR A 247 31.63 -13.89 -16.15
C TYR A 247 30.72 -14.72 -17.09
N CYS A 248 29.62 -15.27 -16.59
CA CYS A 248 28.68 -16.07 -17.40
C CYS A 248 27.44 -15.28 -17.85
N TRP A 249 27.11 -15.36 -19.15
CA TRP A 249 25.84 -14.81 -19.67
C TRP A 249 24.88 -15.96 -20.02
N MET A 250 24.24 -16.54 -19.01
CA MET A 250 23.37 -17.72 -19.14
C MET A 250 21.95 -17.46 -18.66
N ARG A 251 20.97 -18.24 -19.13
CA ARG A 251 19.64 -18.23 -18.49
C ARG A 251 19.78 -18.81 -17.07
N PRO A 252 19.03 -18.31 -16.06
CA PRO A 252 19.08 -18.87 -14.71
C PRO A 252 18.79 -20.38 -14.63
N GLU A 253 17.96 -20.89 -15.55
CA GLU A 253 17.61 -22.30 -15.68
C GLU A 253 18.76 -23.18 -16.21
N ASP A 254 19.77 -22.58 -16.87
CA ASP A 254 20.89 -23.29 -17.47
C ASP A 254 22.14 -23.32 -16.57
N ILE A 255 22.20 -22.51 -15.51
CA ILE A 255 23.41 -22.30 -14.68
C ILE A 255 24.02 -23.62 -14.18
N ASP A 256 25.30 -23.80 -14.44
CA ASP A 256 26.11 -24.96 -14.02
C ASP A 256 27.43 -24.59 -13.31
N TYR A 257 27.75 -23.30 -13.14
CA TYR A 257 28.84 -22.84 -12.29
C TYR A 257 28.50 -22.95 -10.78
N PRO A 258 29.51 -23.10 -9.89
CA PRO A 258 29.28 -23.08 -8.45
C PRO A 258 28.64 -21.78 -7.98
N ARG A 259 27.65 -21.89 -7.09
CA ARG A 259 26.96 -20.75 -6.47
C ARG A 259 27.20 -20.80 -4.96
N PRO A 260 28.31 -20.20 -4.47
CA PRO A 260 28.67 -20.27 -3.05
C PRO A 260 27.67 -19.50 -2.20
N VAL A 261 27.66 -19.83 -0.90
CA VAL A 261 26.82 -19.20 0.12
C VAL A 261 27.71 -18.34 1.02
N THR A 262 27.49 -17.03 1.01
CA THR A 262 28.20 -16.11 1.90
C THR A 262 27.45 -16.02 3.22
N GLU A 263 28.01 -16.60 4.28
CA GLU A 263 27.57 -16.38 5.66
C GLU A 263 28.20 -15.09 6.22
N CYS A 264 27.50 -14.45 7.15
CA CYS A 264 27.93 -13.24 7.84
C CYS A 264 27.62 -13.34 9.34
N HIS A 265 28.55 -12.89 10.18
CA HIS A 265 28.52 -13.01 11.64
C HIS A 265 28.32 -11.68 12.38
N ASP A 266 28.60 -10.56 11.71
CA ASP A 266 28.64 -9.21 12.26
C ASP A 266 28.08 -8.19 11.25
N CYS A 267 26.79 -8.30 10.94
CA CYS A 267 26.09 -7.46 9.96
C CYS A 267 24.80 -6.88 10.52
N SER A 268 24.94 -5.76 11.22
CA SER A 268 23.85 -4.99 11.81
C SER A 268 22.90 -4.40 10.77
N ASP A 269 23.46 -3.96 9.64
CA ASP A 269 22.77 -3.39 8.48
C ASP A 269 21.83 -4.42 7.83
N LEU A 270 22.40 -5.51 7.31
CA LEU A 270 21.64 -6.59 6.67
C LEU A 270 20.60 -7.19 7.61
N ALA A 271 20.99 -7.57 8.84
CA ALA A 271 20.06 -8.20 9.76
C ALA A 271 18.99 -7.23 10.29
N GLY A 272 19.31 -5.93 10.37
CA GLY A 272 18.35 -4.86 10.68
C GLY A 272 17.30 -4.69 9.58
N GLU A 273 17.71 -4.66 8.31
CA GLU A 273 16.77 -4.59 7.18
C GLU A 273 15.97 -5.90 7.01
N MET A 274 16.59 -7.07 7.17
CA MET A 274 15.86 -8.35 7.19
C MET A 274 14.81 -8.39 8.32
N ALA A 275 15.11 -7.82 9.49
CA ALA A 275 14.14 -7.70 10.57
C ALA A 275 12.99 -6.74 10.22
N ALA A 276 13.28 -5.60 9.58
CA ALA A 276 12.27 -4.67 9.07
C ALA A 276 11.36 -5.35 8.02
N ALA A 277 11.93 -6.13 7.12
CA ALA A 277 11.22 -6.89 6.09
C ALA A 277 10.25 -7.92 6.69
N LEU A 278 10.71 -8.72 7.65
CA LEU A 278 9.84 -9.70 8.32
C LEU A 278 8.78 -9.03 9.22
N ALA A 279 9.13 -7.96 9.93
CA ALA A 279 8.21 -7.24 10.81
C ALA A 279 7.09 -6.55 10.01
N SER A 280 7.42 -5.79 8.98
CA SER A 280 6.43 -5.16 8.08
C SER A 280 5.54 -6.20 7.40
N ALA A 281 6.11 -7.27 6.84
CA ALA A 281 5.34 -8.35 6.24
C ALA A 281 4.40 -9.06 7.23
N SER A 282 4.77 -9.15 8.52
CA SER A 282 3.88 -9.75 9.53
C SER A 282 2.56 -9.01 9.70
N ILE A 283 2.56 -7.69 9.47
CA ILE A 283 1.37 -6.82 9.51
C ILE A 283 0.51 -7.09 8.26
N VAL A 284 1.13 -7.21 7.08
CA VAL A 284 0.46 -7.59 5.82
C VAL A 284 -0.26 -8.93 5.93
N PHE A 285 0.31 -9.87 6.69
CA PHE A 285 -0.25 -11.21 6.91
C PHE A 285 -0.96 -11.39 8.27
N LYS A 286 -1.35 -10.31 8.96
CA LYS A 286 -2.01 -10.37 10.28
C LYS A 286 -3.19 -11.35 10.37
N ASP A 287 -3.94 -11.51 9.27
CA ASP A 287 -5.10 -12.40 9.18
C ASP A 287 -4.70 -13.89 9.20
N ASN A 288 -3.50 -14.22 8.69
CA ASN A 288 -2.86 -15.52 8.87
C ASN A 288 -1.97 -15.48 10.11
N LYS A 289 -2.61 -15.56 11.29
CA LYS A 289 -1.96 -15.44 12.61
C LYS A 289 -0.71 -16.31 12.77
N ALA A 290 -0.75 -17.56 12.32
CA ALA A 290 0.39 -18.48 12.45
C ALA A 290 1.61 -18.02 11.60
N TYR A 291 1.36 -17.55 10.38
CA TYR A 291 2.43 -17.01 9.52
C TYR A 291 2.94 -15.67 10.04
N SER A 292 2.04 -14.75 10.41
CA SER A 292 2.38 -13.46 11.04
C SER A 292 3.26 -13.64 12.28
N GLN A 293 2.89 -14.54 13.21
CA GLN A 293 3.68 -14.86 14.40
C GLN A 293 5.07 -15.43 14.06
N LYS A 294 5.17 -16.29 13.04
CA LYS A 294 6.47 -16.80 12.57
C LYS A 294 7.37 -15.69 12.05
N LEU A 295 6.80 -14.74 11.28
CA LEU A 295 7.52 -13.57 10.79
C LEU A 295 7.96 -12.65 11.93
N VAL A 296 7.10 -12.36 12.91
CA VAL A 296 7.45 -11.57 14.10
C VAL A 296 8.58 -12.23 14.90
N HIS A 297 8.54 -13.55 15.11
CA HIS A 297 9.61 -14.27 15.81
C HIS A 297 10.94 -14.14 15.05
N GLY A 298 10.95 -14.41 13.74
CA GLY A 298 12.14 -14.24 12.91
C GLY A 298 12.70 -12.81 12.93
N ALA A 299 11.82 -11.80 12.87
CA ALA A 299 12.21 -10.39 12.96
C ALA A 299 12.89 -10.05 14.30
N LYS A 300 12.35 -10.55 15.42
CA LYS A 300 12.93 -10.36 16.75
C LYS A 300 14.31 -11.01 16.86
N THR A 301 14.47 -12.24 16.37
CA THR A 301 15.74 -12.97 16.37
C THR A 301 16.81 -12.25 15.55
N LEU A 302 16.47 -11.81 14.33
CA LEU A 302 17.37 -11.04 13.47
C LEU A 302 17.78 -9.70 14.09
N PHE A 303 16.82 -8.93 14.62
CA PHE A 303 17.12 -7.62 15.21
C PHE A 303 17.94 -7.74 16.49
N LYS A 304 17.72 -8.78 17.29
CA LYS A 304 18.59 -9.10 18.43
C LYS A 304 20.02 -9.36 17.96
N PHE A 305 20.21 -10.26 16.98
CA PHE A 305 21.51 -10.54 16.38
C PHE A 305 22.18 -9.27 15.83
N ALA A 306 21.43 -8.42 15.10
CA ALA A 306 21.91 -7.16 14.54
C ALA A 306 22.43 -6.18 15.61
N ARG A 307 21.80 -6.16 16.79
CA ARG A 307 22.14 -5.23 17.90
C ARG A 307 23.30 -5.73 18.75
N GLU A 308 23.42 -7.05 18.90
CA GLU A 308 24.44 -7.75 19.70
C GLU A 308 25.76 -7.94 18.93
N ASN A 309 25.70 -8.33 17.65
CA ASN A 309 26.88 -8.61 16.80
C ASN A 309 27.07 -7.47 15.79
N ARG A 310 27.79 -6.42 16.19
CA ARG A 310 27.85 -5.17 15.43
C ARG A 310 28.96 -5.13 14.39
N GLY A 311 28.56 -4.93 13.14
CA GLY A 311 29.44 -4.68 11.99
C GLY A 311 28.63 -4.35 10.75
N ARG A 312 29.31 -4.16 9.61
CA ARG A 312 28.69 -3.95 8.30
C ARG A 312 28.87 -5.20 7.46
N TYR A 313 27.82 -5.67 6.79
CA TYR A 313 27.88 -6.90 5.98
C TYR A 313 28.84 -6.81 4.80
N SER A 314 29.05 -5.61 4.25
CA SER A 314 29.98 -5.35 3.16
C SER A 314 31.37 -4.94 3.68
N GLY A 315 32.04 -5.85 4.37
CA GLY A 315 33.45 -5.69 4.74
C GLY A 315 34.32 -5.39 3.51
N GLY A 316 35.37 -4.58 3.66
CA GLY A 316 36.19 -4.16 2.52
C GLY A 316 36.83 -5.37 1.79
N GLY A 317 36.66 -5.44 0.47
CA GLY A 317 37.14 -6.56 -0.35
C GLY A 317 36.20 -7.77 -0.40
N THR A 318 35.01 -7.69 0.21
CA THR A 318 33.93 -8.66 -0.01
C THR A 318 33.19 -8.37 -1.32
N ASP A 319 32.56 -9.39 -1.92
CA ASP A 319 31.71 -9.26 -3.10
C ASP A 319 30.63 -8.18 -2.92
N ALA A 320 29.94 -8.20 -1.78
CA ALA A 320 28.99 -7.18 -1.39
C ALA A 320 29.57 -5.75 -1.43
N SER A 321 30.83 -5.53 -1.04
CA SER A 321 31.46 -4.20 -1.07
C SER A 321 31.75 -3.65 -2.48
N HIS A 322 31.64 -4.47 -3.52
CA HIS A 322 31.77 -4.04 -4.92
C HIS A 322 30.42 -3.75 -5.60
N PHE A 323 29.32 -4.35 -5.12
CA PHE A 323 27.99 -4.23 -5.72
C PHE A 323 26.99 -3.45 -4.86
N TYR A 324 26.89 -3.81 -3.58
CA TYR A 324 25.92 -3.28 -2.62
C TYR A 324 26.63 -2.86 -1.32
N ASN A 325 27.59 -1.94 -1.44
CA ASN A 325 28.36 -1.48 -0.29
C ASN A 325 27.49 -0.68 0.69
N SER A 326 27.41 -1.16 1.93
CA SER A 326 26.78 -0.50 3.06
C SER A 326 27.59 0.71 3.53
N THR A 327 26.91 1.85 3.68
CA THR A 327 27.50 3.07 4.27
C THR A 327 27.63 2.91 5.79
N MET A 328 26.53 2.55 6.48
CA MET A 328 26.49 2.34 7.93
C MET A 328 25.34 1.38 8.32
N TYR A 329 25.11 1.18 9.62
CA TYR A 329 24.04 0.32 10.14
C TYR A 329 23.09 1.03 11.14
N TRP A 330 23.27 2.34 11.32
CA TRP A 330 22.63 3.08 12.42
C TRP A 330 21.18 3.44 12.13
N ASP A 331 20.87 3.70 10.87
CA ASP A 331 19.53 3.96 10.38
C ASP A 331 18.68 2.68 10.31
N GLU A 332 19.25 1.51 10.05
CA GLU A 332 18.55 0.21 10.17
C GLU A 332 18.16 -0.12 11.60
N PHE A 333 18.90 0.36 12.61
CA PHE A 333 18.46 0.25 13.99
C PHE A 333 17.23 1.11 14.28
N ILE A 334 17.09 2.28 13.67
CA ILE A 334 15.90 3.14 13.81
C ILE A 334 14.73 2.52 13.03
N TRP A 335 14.98 2.12 11.79
CA TRP A 335 14.02 1.53 10.85
C TRP A 335 13.48 0.19 11.33
N GLY A 336 14.36 -0.75 11.67
CA GLY A 336 13.99 -2.07 12.19
C GLY A 336 13.29 -1.99 13.54
N ALA A 337 13.68 -1.06 14.42
CA ALA A 337 12.98 -0.81 15.67
C ALA A 337 11.58 -0.21 15.44
N ALA A 338 11.43 0.75 14.53
CA ALA A 338 10.12 1.29 14.17
C ALA A 338 9.18 0.19 13.64
N TRP A 339 9.64 -0.64 12.70
CA TRP A 339 8.85 -1.76 12.18
C TRP A 339 8.52 -2.82 13.23
N LEU A 340 9.47 -3.17 14.12
CA LEU A 340 9.21 -4.08 15.23
C LEU A 340 8.22 -3.50 16.26
N TYR A 341 8.23 -2.19 16.49
CA TYR A 341 7.21 -1.56 17.32
C TYR A 341 5.81 -1.73 16.70
N TYR A 342 5.61 -1.42 15.42
CA TYR A 342 4.33 -1.63 14.74
C TYR A 342 3.88 -3.10 14.71
N ALA A 343 4.82 -4.03 14.51
CA ALA A 343 4.53 -5.46 14.44
C ALA A 343 4.25 -6.12 15.81
N THR A 344 4.60 -5.48 16.93
CA THR A 344 4.58 -6.11 18.26
C THR A 344 3.91 -5.31 19.37
N GLY A 345 3.72 -4.00 19.19
CA GLY A 345 3.29 -3.08 20.24
C GLY A 345 4.30 -2.87 21.37
N ASN A 346 5.49 -3.48 21.33
CA ASN A 346 6.45 -3.41 22.42
C ASN A 346 7.17 -2.06 22.44
N SER A 347 6.89 -1.26 23.47
CA SER A 347 7.42 0.09 23.67
C SER A 347 8.94 0.17 23.76
N SER A 348 9.65 -0.91 24.10
CA SER A 348 11.13 -0.90 24.10
C SER A 348 11.72 -0.66 22.70
N TYR A 349 11.03 -1.09 21.64
CA TYR A 349 11.42 -0.79 20.27
C TYR A 349 11.15 0.66 19.90
N LEU A 350 10.03 1.24 20.33
CA LEU A 350 9.77 2.67 20.13
C LEU A 350 10.82 3.53 20.85
N GLN A 351 11.11 3.21 22.12
CA GLN A 351 12.14 3.89 22.91
C GLN A 351 13.52 3.83 22.23
N LEU A 352 13.86 2.68 21.62
CA LEU A 352 15.09 2.55 20.83
C LEU A 352 15.04 3.42 19.57
N ALA A 353 13.97 3.35 18.77
CA ALA A 353 13.80 4.13 17.55
C ALA A 353 13.85 5.65 17.80
N THR A 354 13.37 6.11 18.97
CA THR A 354 13.42 7.52 19.39
C THR A 354 14.61 7.84 20.32
N THR A 355 15.66 7.02 20.34
CA THR A 355 16.88 7.32 21.11
C THR A 355 17.72 8.36 20.36
N SER A 356 17.92 9.54 20.96
CA SER A 356 18.68 10.66 20.37
C SER A 356 20.09 10.28 19.92
N GLY A 357 20.76 9.36 20.63
CA GLY A 357 22.06 8.82 20.25
C GLY A 357 22.05 8.03 18.93
N LEU A 358 21.00 7.25 18.65
CA LEU A 358 20.87 6.55 17.37
C LEU A 358 20.59 7.55 16.24
N ALA A 359 19.67 8.49 16.46
CA ALA A 359 19.39 9.57 15.51
C ALA A 359 20.66 10.35 15.13
N LYS A 360 21.50 10.69 16.12
CA LYS A 360 22.78 11.36 15.89
C LYS A 360 23.76 10.52 15.05
N HIS A 361 23.89 9.21 15.33
CA HIS A 361 24.79 8.33 14.59
C HIS A 361 24.31 8.01 13.17
N ALA A 362 23.00 7.92 12.96
CA ALA A 362 22.37 7.76 11.65
C ALA A 362 22.44 9.03 10.78
N GLY A 363 23.05 10.12 11.26
CA GLY A 363 23.19 11.37 10.51
C GLY A 363 21.99 12.32 10.59
N ALA A 364 20.97 12.04 11.42
CA ALA A 364 19.72 12.81 11.43
C ALA A 364 19.91 14.31 11.66
N PHE A 365 20.91 14.71 12.44
CA PHE A 365 21.17 16.11 12.82
C PHE A 365 22.30 16.78 12.00
N TRP A 366 22.75 16.15 10.92
CA TRP A 366 23.82 16.66 10.07
C TRP A 366 23.36 16.79 8.62
N THR A 367 23.90 17.78 7.90
CA THR A 367 23.66 17.94 6.47
C THR A 367 24.64 17.09 5.67
N SER A 368 24.11 16.35 4.69
CA SER A 368 24.84 15.54 3.72
C SER A 368 24.24 15.77 2.34
N PRO A 369 24.98 15.68 1.22
CA PRO A 369 24.41 15.72 -0.12
C PRO A 369 23.27 14.70 -0.31
N ASP A 370 23.44 13.48 0.18
CA ASP A 370 22.43 12.40 0.10
C ASP A 370 21.38 12.47 1.24
N TYR A 371 21.28 13.56 2.02
CA TYR A 371 20.25 13.71 3.06
C TYR A 371 18.87 13.91 2.44
N GLY A 372 17.90 13.07 2.82
CA GLY A 372 16.60 13.02 2.15
C GLY A 372 16.50 11.96 1.03
N VAL A 373 17.54 11.14 0.83
CA VAL A 373 17.55 10.07 -0.19
C VAL A 373 17.30 8.70 0.45
N LEU A 374 16.07 8.19 0.33
CA LEU A 374 15.73 6.81 0.69
C LEU A 374 16.25 5.82 -0.36
N SER A 375 16.94 4.77 0.09
CA SER A 375 17.47 3.70 -0.76
C SER A 375 17.61 2.38 0.00
N TRP A 376 18.08 1.34 -0.69
CA TRP A 376 18.46 0.07 -0.07
C TRP A 376 19.63 0.20 0.92
N ASP A 377 20.42 1.28 0.84
CA ASP A 377 21.54 1.59 1.73
C ASP A 377 21.08 2.51 2.88
N ASN A 378 20.48 3.66 2.58
CA ASN A 378 20.06 4.65 3.59
C ASN A 378 18.53 4.64 3.82
N LYS A 379 18.13 4.29 5.05
CA LYS A 379 16.73 4.15 5.51
C LYS A 379 16.27 5.34 6.35
N LEU A 380 17.16 6.25 6.74
CA LEU A 380 16.87 7.34 7.69
C LEU A 380 15.62 8.14 7.27
N THR A 381 15.54 8.54 6.01
CA THR A 381 14.43 9.33 5.48
C THR A 381 13.11 8.55 5.49
N GLY A 382 13.14 7.24 5.22
CA GLY A 382 11.97 6.37 5.36
C GLY A 382 11.53 6.26 6.83
N ALA A 383 12.49 6.08 7.75
CA ALA A 383 12.23 6.01 9.18
C ALA A 383 11.67 7.34 9.75
N GLN A 384 12.16 8.50 9.28
CA GLN A 384 11.64 9.82 9.65
C GLN A 384 10.18 9.99 9.20
N VAL A 385 9.84 9.65 7.96
CA VAL A 385 8.45 9.67 7.45
C VAL A 385 7.56 8.72 8.24
N LEU A 386 8.03 7.51 8.49
CA LEU A 386 7.32 6.47 9.23
C LEU A 386 7.09 6.84 10.71
N LEU A 387 8.02 7.50 11.37
CA LEU A 387 7.85 7.98 12.76
C LEU A 387 7.05 9.30 12.83
N SER A 388 7.08 10.11 11.76
CA SER A 388 6.17 11.27 11.61
C SER A 388 4.72 10.84 11.56
N ARG A 389 4.43 9.69 10.92
CA ARG A 389 3.11 9.03 10.95
C ARG A 389 2.67 8.71 12.38
N LEU A 390 3.52 8.08 13.18
CA LEU A 390 3.21 7.75 14.58
C LEU A 390 2.82 9.00 15.37
N ARG A 391 3.58 10.09 15.19
CA ARG A 391 3.30 11.37 15.83
C ARG A 391 1.94 11.95 15.40
N LEU A 392 1.67 11.97 14.10
CA LEU A 392 0.43 12.52 13.52
C LEU A 392 -0.84 11.78 13.99
N PHE A 393 -0.81 10.44 14.03
CA PHE A 393 -2.03 9.66 14.27
C PHE A 393 -2.21 9.19 15.72
N LEU A 394 -1.13 8.96 16.47
CA LEU A 394 -1.22 8.48 17.85
C LEU A 394 -0.63 9.42 18.90
N SER A 395 0.27 10.35 18.52
CA SER A 395 0.86 11.37 19.42
C SER A 395 1.29 10.82 20.80
N PRO A 396 2.26 9.88 20.86
CA PRO A 396 2.56 9.11 22.08
C PRO A 396 3.13 9.93 23.25
N GLY A 397 3.49 11.20 23.06
CA GLY A 397 3.95 12.08 24.13
C GLY A 397 5.32 11.71 24.70
N TYR A 398 5.56 12.05 25.97
CA TYR A 398 6.81 11.77 26.67
C TYR A 398 7.00 10.26 26.91
N PRO A 399 8.22 9.70 26.76
CA PRO A 399 9.51 10.35 26.46
C PRO A 399 9.83 10.49 24.96
N TYR A 400 8.89 10.18 24.07
CA TYR A 400 9.13 10.02 22.63
C TYR A 400 9.06 11.34 21.83
N GLU A 401 8.25 12.29 22.29
CA GLU A 401 7.85 13.49 21.54
C GLU A 401 9.01 14.37 21.05
N GLU A 402 10.12 14.49 21.78
CA GLU A 402 11.25 15.33 21.35
C GLU A 402 11.84 14.85 20.00
N ILE A 403 12.13 13.55 19.90
CA ILE A 403 12.69 12.96 18.67
C ILE A 403 11.62 12.78 17.60
N LEU A 404 10.38 12.44 17.96
CA LEU A 404 9.28 12.37 16.99
C LEU A 404 8.97 13.74 16.37
N SER A 405 8.97 14.82 17.15
CA SER A 405 8.81 16.20 16.66
C SER A 405 9.97 16.61 15.78
N THR A 406 11.21 16.24 16.16
CA THR A 406 12.40 16.51 15.34
C THR A 406 12.35 15.78 14.00
N PHE A 407 12.02 14.49 13.99
CA PHE A 407 11.84 13.71 12.74
C PHE A 407 10.68 14.23 11.89
N HIS A 408 9.61 14.74 12.50
CA HIS A 408 8.52 15.38 11.78
C HIS A 408 8.96 16.68 11.09
N ASN A 409 9.68 17.56 11.81
CA ASN A 409 10.24 18.79 11.24
C ASN A 409 11.23 18.49 10.11
N GLN A 410 12.11 17.50 10.31
CA GLN A 410 13.06 17.04 9.29
C GLN A 410 12.38 16.45 8.08
N THR A 411 11.29 15.70 8.26
CA THR A 411 10.45 15.23 7.15
C THR A 411 9.91 16.41 6.35
N GLY A 412 9.37 17.44 7.01
CA GLY A 412 8.95 18.68 6.36
C GLY A 412 10.07 19.32 5.52
N ILE A 413 11.28 19.45 6.07
CA ILE A 413 12.47 19.99 5.38
C ILE A 413 12.86 19.14 4.16
N ILE A 414 12.83 17.80 4.28
CA ILE A 414 13.10 16.88 3.17
C ILE A 414 12.05 17.04 2.06
N MET A 415 10.77 17.14 2.41
CA MET A 415 9.70 17.37 1.45
C MET A 415 9.82 18.72 0.74
N CYS A 416 10.32 19.76 1.42
CA CYS A 416 10.72 21.02 0.78
C CYS A 416 11.86 20.82 -0.23
N SER A 417 12.90 20.06 0.13
CA SER A 417 14.07 19.81 -0.74
C SER A 417 13.71 19.19 -2.11
N TYR A 418 12.60 18.44 -2.16
CA TYR A 418 12.07 17.83 -3.38
C TYR A 418 11.37 18.82 -4.33
N LEU A 419 11.00 20.03 -3.87
CA LEU A 419 10.32 21.03 -4.69
C LEU A 419 11.31 21.81 -5.58
N PRO A 420 10.92 22.19 -6.82
CA PRO A 420 11.83 22.80 -7.81
C PRO A 420 12.36 24.18 -7.43
N VAL A 421 11.76 24.85 -6.44
CA VAL A 421 12.22 26.14 -5.91
C VAL A 421 13.43 26.01 -4.98
N PHE A 422 13.74 24.80 -4.49
CA PHE A 422 14.91 24.54 -3.64
C PHE A 422 16.06 23.91 -4.43
N THR A 423 17.27 24.37 -4.13
CA THR A 423 18.53 23.97 -4.79
C THR A 423 19.21 22.78 -4.12
N SER A 424 18.55 22.09 -3.18
CA SER A 424 19.09 20.91 -2.48
C SER A 424 19.42 19.76 -3.43
N PHE A 425 18.59 19.57 -4.46
CA PHE A 425 18.81 18.59 -5.53
C PHE A 425 18.73 19.28 -6.90
N ASN A 426 19.70 18.96 -7.76
CA ASN A 426 19.66 19.36 -9.17
C ASN A 426 18.50 18.67 -9.90
N ARG A 427 18.12 19.23 -11.06
CA ARG A 427 17.14 18.61 -11.97
C ARG A 427 17.70 18.59 -13.39
N THR A 428 17.33 17.56 -14.14
CA THR A 428 17.57 17.51 -15.59
C THR A 428 16.74 18.59 -16.31
N LYS A 429 16.98 18.84 -17.60
CA LYS A 429 16.19 19.80 -18.38
C LYS A 429 14.74 19.35 -18.56
N GLY A 430 14.52 18.03 -18.58
CA GLY A 430 13.19 17.41 -18.57
C GLY A 430 12.50 17.39 -17.20
N GLY A 431 13.14 17.86 -16.12
CA GLY A 431 12.54 18.00 -14.80
C GLY A 431 12.69 16.81 -13.86
N LEU A 432 13.53 15.82 -14.20
CA LEU A 432 13.85 14.69 -13.33
C LEU A 432 14.77 15.13 -12.19
N ILE A 433 14.42 14.79 -10.94
CA ILE A 433 15.24 15.11 -9.76
C ILE A 433 16.50 14.22 -9.68
N GLN A 434 17.66 14.83 -9.42
CA GLN A 434 18.96 14.15 -9.39
C GLN A 434 19.39 13.81 -7.96
N LEU A 435 18.63 12.91 -7.31
CA LEU A 435 18.87 12.45 -5.94
C LEU A 435 20.20 11.70 -5.77
N ASN A 436 20.76 11.16 -6.85
CA ASN A 436 22.06 10.50 -6.88
C ASN A 436 23.20 11.44 -7.36
N HIS A 437 22.97 12.75 -7.44
CA HIS A 437 23.93 13.76 -7.89
C HIS A 437 24.47 13.55 -9.32
N GLY A 438 23.63 13.03 -10.23
CA GLY A 438 23.98 12.83 -11.64
C GLY A 438 24.84 11.60 -11.92
N ARG A 439 25.05 10.73 -10.93
CA ARG A 439 25.60 9.38 -11.10
C ARG A 439 24.66 8.52 -11.98
N PRO A 440 25.11 7.35 -12.48
CA PRO A 440 24.22 6.39 -13.15
C PRO A 440 23.07 5.88 -12.27
N GLN A 441 22.08 5.23 -12.92
CA GLN A 441 20.92 4.59 -12.28
C GLN A 441 20.06 5.50 -11.37
N PRO A 442 19.63 6.71 -11.82
CA PRO A 442 18.90 7.64 -10.97
C PRO A 442 17.48 7.17 -10.58
N LEU A 443 16.81 6.37 -11.41
CA LEU A 443 15.36 6.19 -11.27
C LEU A 443 14.95 5.46 -9.98
N GLN A 444 15.80 4.58 -9.43
CA GLN A 444 15.54 3.90 -8.16
C GLN A 444 15.34 4.88 -6.98
N TYR A 445 16.07 5.99 -6.97
CA TYR A 445 15.96 7.02 -5.93
C TYR A 445 14.74 7.92 -6.19
N VAL A 446 14.49 8.24 -7.47
CA VAL A 446 13.36 9.09 -7.90
C VAL A 446 12.02 8.48 -7.51
N VAL A 447 11.82 7.17 -7.72
CA VAL A 447 10.57 6.50 -7.33
C VAL A 447 10.38 6.45 -5.81
N ASN A 448 11.47 6.28 -5.04
CA ASN A 448 11.41 6.32 -3.57
C ASN A 448 10.98 7.71 -3.08
N ALA A 449 11.57 8.79 -3.62
CA ALA A 449 11.17 10.16 -3.27
C ALA A 449 9.73 10.48 -3.71
N ALA A 450 9.29 10.01 -4.88
CA ALA A 450 7.92 10.17 -5.34
C ALA A 450 6.91 9.44 -4.43
N PHE A 451 7.23 8.21 -4.00
CA PHE A 451 6.44 7.47 -3.02
C PHE A 451 6.36 8.21 -1.69
N LEU A 452 7.49 8.62 -1.11
CA LEU A 452 7.51 9.31 0.18
C LEU A 452 6.75 10.66 0.14
N ALA A 453 6.86 11.41 -0.95
CA ALA A 453 6.13 12.67 -1.13
C ALA A 453 4.61 12.44 -1.20
N ALA A 454 4.16 11.47 -2.01
CA ALA A 454 2.75 11.09 -2.08
C ALA A 454 2.22 10.58 -0.73
N LEU A 455 3.01 9.76 -0.03
CA LEU A 455 2.63 9.18 1.26
C LEU A 455 2.58 10.21 2.39
N TYR A 456 3.55 11.13 2.48
CA TYR A 456 3.51 12.20 3.48
C TYR A 456 2.37 13.19 3.21
N SER A 457 2.07 13.50 1.93
CA SER A 457 0.84 14.21 1.59
C SER A 457 -0.40 13.49 2.11
N ASP A 458 -0.48 12.18 1.93
CA ASP A 458 -1.64 11.40 2.37
C ASP A 458 -1.70 11.30 3.91
N TYR A 459 -0.56 11.32 4.61
CA TYR A 459 -0.54 11.48 6.07
C TYR A 459 -1.06 12.83 6.54
N LEU A 460 -0.69 13.93 5.87
CA LEU A 460 -1.17 15.27 6.20
C LEU A 460 -2.68 15.41 5.91
N ASP A 461 -3.13 15.02 4.71
CA ASP A 461 -4.55 15.01 4.35
C ASP A 461 -5.37 14.15 5.32
N ALA A 462 -4.87 12.96 5.66
CA ALA A 462 -5.55 12.05 6.58
C ALA A 462 -5.51 12.52 8.05
N ALA A 463 -4.62 13.43 8.41
CA ALA A 463 -4.56 14.09 9.71
C ALA A 463 -5.20 15.50 9.70
N ASP A 464 -6.08 15.76 8.72
CA ASP A 464 -6.80 17.03 8.54
C ASP A 464 -5.88 18.28 8.52
N THR A 465 -4.63 18.07 8.08
CA THR A 465 -3.58 19.08 8.03
C THR A 465 -3.42 19.57 6.59
N PRO A 466 -3.82 20.81 6.24
CA PRO A 466 -3.98 21.24 4.84
C PRO A 466 -2.68 21.44 4.06
N GLY A 467 -1.52 21.30 4.71
CA GLY A 467 -0.22 21.56 4.13
C GLY A 467 0.87 21.73 5.19
N TRP A 468 2.06 22.16 4.78
CA TRP A 468 3.19 22.42 5.67
C TRP A 468 3.98 23.67 5.23
N TYR A 469 4.90 24.11 6.08
CA TYR A 469 5.72 25.29 5.83
C TYR A 469 7.12 24.90 5.36
N CYS A 470 7.59 25.58 4.31
CA CYS A 470 8.98 25.57 3.87
C CYS A 470 9.59 26.96 4.10
N GLY A 471 10.16 27.15 5.29
CA GLY A 471 10.56 28.48 5.76
C GLY A 471 9.31 29.37 5.94
N PRO A 472 9.27 30.59 5.36
CA PRO A 472 8.11 31.48 5.48
C PRO A 472 6.92 31.08 4.60
N ASN A 473 7.10 30.16 3.65
CA ASN A 473 6.11 29.86 2.61
C ASN A 473 5.28 28.61 2.96
N PHE A 474 3.96 28.72 2.91
CA PHE A 474 3.03 27.60 3.06
C PHE A 474 2.81 26.89 1.72
N TYR A 475 2.78 25.55 1.74
CA TYR A 475 2.47 24.70 0.58
C TYR A 475 1.35 23.73 0.95
N SER A 476 0.34 23.59 0.08
CA SER A 476 -0.72 22.60 0.26
C SER A 476 -0.21 21.18 -0.01
N THR A 477 -0.87 20.18 0.57
CA THR A 477 -0.57 18.76 0.40
C THR A 477 -0.48 18.33 -1.08
N ASP A 478 -1.35 18.88 -1.93
CA ASP A 478 -1.37 18.63 -3.37
C ASP A 478 -0.02 18.90 -4.08
N VAL A 479 0.80 19.82 -3.57
CA VAL A 479 2.11 20.14 -4.15
C VAL A 479 3.05 18.93 -4.12
N LEU A 480 2.99 18.10 -3.07
CA LEU A 480 3.79 16.85 -3.00
C LEU A 480 3.23 15.76 -3.90
N ARG A 481 1.91 15.65 -4.01
CA ARG A 481 1.30 14.70 -4.96
C ARG A 481 1.61 15.09 -6.39
N ASP A 482 1.62 16.38 -6.71
CA ASP A 482 1.99 16.87 -8.03
C ASP A 482 3.49 16.68 -8.31
N PHE A 483 4.38 16.93 -7.33
CA PHE A 483 5.78 16.50 -7.45
C PHE A 483 5.88 14.99 -7.78
N ALA A 484 5.25 14.13 -6.98
CA ALA A 484 5.26 12.68 -7.22
C ALA A 484 4.74 12.32 -8.62
N LYS A 485 3.62 12.90 -9.05
CA LYS A 485 3.09 12.77 -10.41
C LYS A 485 4.10 13.24 -11.46
N THR A 486 4.82 14.35 -11.29
CA THR A 486 5.80 14.79 -12.31
C THR A 486 6.90 13.76 -12.51
N GLN A 487 7.41 13.18 -11.42
CA GLN A 487 8.50 12.21 -11.47
C GLN A 487 8.04 10.86 -12.04
N ILE A 488 6.87 10.36 -11.62
CA ILE A 488 6.32 9.12 -12.18
C ILE A 488 5.88 9.29 -13.64
N ASN A 489 5.28 10.43 -14.02
CA ASN A 489 4.95 10.68 -15.43
C ASN A 489 6.20 10.82 -16.30
N TYR A 490 7.30 11.40 -15.79
CA TYR A 490 8.59 11.38 -16.48
C TYR A 490 9.03 9.93 -16.75
N ILE A 491 8.93 9.04 -15.76
CA ILE A 491 9.27 7.61 -15.89
C ILE A 491 8.34 6.89 -16.89
N LEU A 492 7.05 7.21 -16.91
CA LEU A 492 6.07 6.59 -17.80
C LEU A 492 6.07 7.14 -19.24
N GLY A 493 6.81 8.22 -19.53
CA GLY A 493 7.07 8.70 -20.89
C GLY A 493 7.01 10.22 -21.11
N LYS A 494 6.61 11.01 -20.11
CA LYS A 494 6.58 12.48 -20.16
C LYS A 494 7.97 13.09 -19.92
N ASN A 495 8.92 12.67 -20.74
CA ASN A 495 10.33 13.08 -20.72
C ASN A 495 10.79 13.55 -22.12
N PRO A 496 11.99 14.15 -22.27
CA PRO A 496 12.46 14.62 -23.57
C PRO A 496 12.60 13.54 -24.65
N GLN A 497 12.81 12.27 -24.28
CA GLN A 497 12.87 11.13 -25.21
C GLN A 497 11.48 10.64 -25.66
N LYS A 498 10.40 11.08 -25.00
CA LYS A 498 9.02 10.59 -25.20
C LYS A 498 8.91 9.06 -25.10
N MET A 499 9.70 8.46 -24.21
CA MET A 499 9.84 7.02 -24.06
C MET A 499 9.57 6.60 -22.61
N SER A 500 8.73 5.59 -22.38
CA SER A 500 8.58 4.99 -21.05
C SER A 500 9.86 4.27 -20.64
N TYR A 501 10.34 4.50 -19.43
CA TYR A 501 11.42 3.71 -18.81
C TYR A 501 10.92 2.41 -18.14
N VAL A 502 9.60 2.13 -18.21
CA VAL A 502 9.00 0.87 -17.78
C VAL A 502 8.72 -0.01 -19.00
N VAL A 503 9.39 -1.16 -19.06
CA VAL A 503 9.36 -2.07 -20.22
C VAL A 503 7.95 -2.65 -20.43
N GLY A 504 7.41 -2.47 -21.63
CA GLY A 504 6.06 -2.91 -21.99
C GLY A 504 4.94 -2.00 -21.50
N PHE A 505 5.24 -0.78 -21.01
CA PHE A 505 4.28 0.30 -20.80
C PHE A 505 4.41 1.35 -21.91
N GLY A 506 3.28 1.86 -22.42
CA GLY A 506 3.24 2.73 -23.60
C GLY A 506 3.70 2.05 -24.90
N ASP A 507 3.72 2.82 -25.99
CA ASP A 507 4.11 2.33 -27.32
C ASP A 507 5.64 2.34 -27.55
N HIS A 508 6.36 3.18 -26.79
CA HIS A 508 7.80 3.36 -26.90
C HIS A 508 8.49 3.13 -25.55
N TYR A 509 9.29 2.06 -25.47
CA TYR A 509 10.00 1.61 -24.26
C TYR A 509 11.28 0.83 -24.64
N PRO A 510 12.27 0.70 -23.72
CA PRO A 510 13.52 -0.04 -23.92
C PRO A 510 13.31 -1.49 -24.37
N ARG A 511 14.07 -1.91 -25.39
CA ARG A 511 14.01 -3.28 -25.96
C ARG A 511 15.32 -4.05 -25.81
N HIS A 512 16.39 -3.40 -25.39
CA HIS A 512 17.72 -3.99 -25.20
C HIS A 512 18.11 -3.99 -23.72
N VAL A 513 17.20 -4.44 -22.85
CA VAL A 513 17.37 -4.48 -21.39
C VAL A 513 18.55 -5.39 -20.99
N HIS A 514 19.45 -4.90 -20.12
CA HIS A 514 20.55 -5.67 -19.53
C HIS A 514 20.00 -6.73 -18.57
N HIS A 515 19.52 -7.85 -19.11
CA HIS A 515 18.94 -8.94 -18.32
C HIS A 515 19.13 -10.29 -19.03
N ARG A 516 19.85 -11.21 -18.37
CA ARG A 516 20.26 -12.51 -18.94
C ARG A 516 19.07 -13.32 -19.43
N GLY A 517 18.08 -13.57 -18.56
CA GLY A 517 16.88 -14.33 -18.93
C GLY A 517 15.99 -13.68 -19.99
N ALA A 518 16.11 -12.37 -20.22
CA ALA A 518 15.32 -11.66 -21.22
C ALA A 518 16.00 -11.66 -22.61
N SER A 519 17.33 -11.54 -22.62
CA SER A 519 18.16 -11.50 -23.82
C SER A 519 18.34 -12.86 -24.50
N ILE A 520 18.20 -13.98 -23.78
CA ILE A 520 18.42 -15.33 -24.31
C ILE A 520 17.06 -16.00 -24.63
N PRO A 521 16.83 -16.51 -25.85
CA PRO A 521 15.54 -17.07 -26.23
C PRO A 521 15.22 -18.40 -25.51
N LYS A 522 13.93 -18.65 -25.23
CA LYS A 522 13.44 -19.96 -24.73
C LYS A 522 13.21 -20.94 -25.89
N ASN A 523 14.31 -21.40 -26.49
CA ASN A 523 14.30 -22.26 -27.68
C ASN A 523 14.78 -23.71 -27.43
N LYS A 524 14.75 -24.18 -26.18
CA LYS A 524 15.28 -25.50 -25.71
C LYS A 524 16.78 -25.74 -25.93
N ILE A 525 17.53 -24.79 -26.50
CA ILE A 525 18.99 -24.85 -26.58
C ILE A 525 19.57 -24.39 -25.24
N LYS A 526 20.49 -25.16 -24.65
CA LYS A 526 21.34 -24.72 -23.54
C LYS A 526 22.53 -23.96 -24.12
N TYR A 527 22.81 -22.76 -23.62
CA TYR A 527 24.02 -22.01 -23.95
C TYR A 527 25.05 -22.19 -22.84
N SER A 528 26.33 -22.30 -23.19
CA SER A 528 27.43 -22.31 -22.21
C SER A 528 27.67 -20.91 -21.62
N CYS A 529 28.36 -20.87 -20.48
CA CYS A 529 28.79 -19.66 -19.77
C CYS A 529 29.22 -18.50 -20.70
N THR A 530 30.20 -18.75 -21.57
CA THR A 530 30.70 -17.78 -22.55
C THR A 530 29.89 -17.78 -23.86
N GLY A 531 29.30 -18.93 -24.25
CA GLY A 531 28.53 -19.07 -25.49
C GLY A 531 27.23 -18.24 -25.53
N GLY A 532 26.73 -17.82 -24.38
CA GLY A 532 25.59 -16.91 -24.28
C GLY A 532 25.94 -15.42 -24.46
N TRP A 533 27.21 -15.02 -24.44
CA TRP A 533 27.62 -13.61 -24.62
C TRP A 533 27.19 -13.04 -25.97
N LYS A 534 27.04 -13.89 -27.00
CA LYS A 534 26.44 -13.50 -28.29
C LYS A 534 25.02 -12.91 -28.18
N TRP A 535 24.27 -13.26 -27.13
CA TRP A 535 22.95 -12.70 -26.84
C TRP A 535 23.06 -11.36 -26.11
N ARG A 536 24.08 -11.20 -25.24
CA ARG A 536 24.42 -9.91 -24.63
C ARG A 536 24.78 -8.89 -25.70
N ASP A 537 25.68 -9.27 -26.60
CA ASP A 537 26.31 -8.39 -27.60
C ASP A 537 25.50 -8.28 -28.90
N SER A 538 24.34 -8.96 -28.98
CA SER A 538 23.43 -8.91 -30.12
C SER A 538 22.83 -7.51 -30.31
N LYS A 539 22.83 -7.01 -31.55
CA LYS A 539 22.12 -5.77 -31.93
C LYS A 539 20.60 -5.95 -32.11
N GLN A 540 20.09 -7.17 -31.93
CA GLN A 540 18.65 -7.45 -31.96
C GLN A 540 18.02 -7.15 -30.61
N GLN A 541 16.74 -6.79 -30.59
CA GLN A 541 15.94 -6.65 -29.37
C GLN A 541 15.94 -7.94 -28.53
N ASN A 542 15.68 -7.83 -27.23
CA ASN A 542 15.50 -8.99 -26.35
C ASN A 542 14.37 -9.89 -26.88
N PRO A 543 14.61 -11.21 -27.08
CA PRO A 543 13.59 -12.14 -27.57
C PRO A 543 12.45 -12.33 -26.57
N ASN A 544 12.69 -12.12 -25.28
CA ASN A 544 11.64 -12.13 -24.25
C ASN A 544 11.46 -10.71 -23.69
N THR A 545 10.23 -10.18 -23.74
CA THR A 545 9.91 -8.91 -23.08
C THR A 545 9.81 -9.12 -21.58
N ILE A 546 10.66 -8.44 -20.81
CA ILE A 546 10.61 -8.40 -19.34
C ILE A 546 9.65 -7.30 -18.87
N VAL A 547 8.36 -7.60 -19.00
CA VAL A 547 7.26 -6.67 -18.70
C VAL A 547 7.38 -6.14 -17.27
N GLY A 548 7.29 -4.81 -17.13
CA GLY A 548 7.33 -4.12 -15.84
C GLY A 548 8.71 -3.73 -15.33
N ALA A 549 9.79 -4.23 -15.94
CA ALA A 549 11.14 -3.82 -15.56
C ALA A 549 11.30 -2.30 -15.73
N MET A 550 11.63 -1.59 -14.65
CA MET A 550 12.08 -0.21 -14.72
C MET A 550 13.59 -0.23 -14.97
N VAL A 551 14.02 0.28 -16.11
CA VAL A 551 15.46 0.39 -16.39
C VAL A 551 16.10 1.46 -15.49
N ALA A 552 17.42 1.36 -15.29
CA ALA A 552 18.23 2.33 -14.54
C ALA A 552 17.95 3.80 -14.90
N GLY A 553 17.72 4.10 -16.17
CA GLY A 553 17.20 5.37 -16.66
C GLY A 553 18.23 6.28 -17.34
N PRO A 554 17.93 7.58 -17.49
CA PRO A 554 18.76 8.51 -18.25
C PRO A 554 19.99 9.00 -17.48
N ASP A 555 20.87 9.70 -18.19
CA ASP A 555 21.95 10.50 -17.60
C ASP A 555 21.43 11.83 -17.01
N MET A 556 22.35 12.62 -16.45
CA MET A 556 22.05 13.93 -15.85
C MET A 556 21.57 15.01 -16.83
N HIS A 557 21.48 14.71 -18.13
CA HIS A 557 21.07 15.61 -19.22
C HIS A 557 19.86 15.10 -20.02
N ASP A 558 19.09 14.14 -19.47
CA ASP A 558 17.97 13.45 -20.15
C ASP A 558 18.38 12.57 -21.34
N GLY A 559 19.68 12.26 -21.48
CA GLY A 559 20.20 11.31 -22.46
C GLY A 559 19.90 9.87 -22.07
N PHE A 560 19.49 9.02 -23.02
CA PHE A 560 19.28 7.60 -22.78
C PHE A 560 19.76 6.75 -23.95
N HIS A 561 20.38 5.61 -23.65
CA HIS A 561 20.87 4.67 -24.66
C HIS A 561 20.32 3.26 -24.39
N ASP A 562 19.38 2.80 -25.24
CA ASP A 562 18.84 1.43 -25.21
C ASP A 562 19.88 0.42 -25.76
N VAL A 563 20.94 0.19 -24.98
CA VAL A 563 22.08 -0.66 -25.34
C VAL A 563 22.32 -1.67 -24.22
N ARG A 564 22.12 -2.96 -24.52
CA ARG A 564 22.18 -4.06 -23.53
C ARG A 564 23.50 -4.20 -22.80
N THR A 565 24.62 -3.88 -23.43
CA THR A 565 25.94 -3.93 -22.75
C THR A 565 26.12 -2.79 -21.75
N ASN A 566 25.25 -1.77 -21.78
CA ASN A 566 25.34 -0.59 -20.93
C ASN A 566 24.30 -0.65 -19.79
N TYR A 567 24.69 -1.36 -18.72
CA TYR A 567 23.88 -1.56 -17.52
C TYR A 567 23.48 -0.24 -16.84
N ASN A 568 24.33 0.79 -16.90
CA ASN A 568 24.07 2.13 -16.36
C ASN A 568 22.76 2.80 -16.84
N TYR A 569 22.28 2.42 -18.03
CA TYR A 569 21.00 2.87 -18.58
C TYR A 569 19.93 1.76 -18.56
N THR A 570 20.31 0.52 -18.90
CA THR A 570 19.37 -0.54 -19.28
C THR A 570 19.19 -1.67 -18.27
N GLU A 571 19.89 -1.65 -17.14
CA GLU A 571 19.70 -2.66 -16.08
C GLU A 571 18.52 -2.30 -15.16
N PRO A 572 17.56 -3.22 -14.95
CA PRO A 572 16.54 -3.09 -13.93
C PRO A 572 16.97 -3.78 -12.63
N THR A 573 16.56 -3.24 -11.47
CA THR A 573 16.82 -3.85 -10.15
C THR A 573 15.53 -4.05 -9.37
N ILE A 574 15.47 -5.08 -8.53
CA ILE A 574 14.34 -5.29 -7.62
C ILE A 574 14.12 -4.10 -6.68
N ALA A 575 15.20 -3.46 -6.20
CA ALA A 575 15.15 -2.30 -5.33
C ALA A 575 14.44 -1.10 -5.99
N GLY A 576 14.79 -0.78 -7.25
CA GLY A 576 14.12 0.27 -8.01
C GLY A 576 12.66 -0.08 -8.32
N ASN A 577 12.38 -1.32 -8.70
CA ASN A 577 11.02 -1.75 -9.01
C ASN A 577 10.08 -1.75 -7.78
N ALA A 578 10.59 -1.95 -6.56
CA ALA A 578 9.80 -1.89 -5.34
C ALA A 578 9.33 -0.46 -5.04
N GLY A 579 10.23 0.51 -5.17
CA GLY A 579 9.87 1.94 -5.08
C GLY A 579 8.90 2.36 -6.18
N LEU A 580 9.05 1.85 -7.40
CA LEU A 580 8.11 2.10 -8.50
C LEU A 580 6.70 1.59 -8.16
N VAL A 581 6.58 0.33 -7.72
CA VAL A 581 5.30 -0.25 -7.29
C VAL A 581 4.65 0.58 -6.17
N ALA A 582 5.44 0.97 -5.17
CA ALA A 582 4.97 1.79 -4.05
C ALA A 582 4.46 3.18 -4.50
N ALA A 583 5.18 3.85 -5.40
CA ALA A 583 4.77 5.15 -5.95
C ALA A 583 3.54 5.05 -6.88
N LEU A 584 3.47 4.00 -7.70
CA LEU A 584 2.35 3.76 -8.60
C LEU A 584 1.05 3.54 -7.82
N VAL A 585 1.04 2.64 -6.83
CA VAL A 585 -0.17 2.40 -6.03
C VAL A 585 -0.57 3.64 -5.22
N ALA A 586 0.38 4.43 -4.73
CA ALA A 586 0.08 5.69 -4.04
C ALA A 586 -0.66 6.68 -4.96
N LEU A 587 -0.32 6.74 -6.24
CA LEU A 587 -0.93 7.64 -7.24
C LEU A 587 -2.21 7.08 -7.90
N SER A 588 -2.35 5.76 -8.04
CA SER A 588 -3.53 5.08 -8.61
C SER A 588 -4.85 5.51 -7.95
N ASN A 589 -5.91 5.58 -8.75
CA ASN A 589 -7.27 6.01 -8.37
C ASN A 589 -7.34 7.42 -7.71
N GLY A 590 -6.28 8.24 -7.81
CA GLY A 590 -6.24 9.60 -7.27
C GLY A 590 -6.42 9.66 -5.75
N LYS A 591 -7.19 10.66 -5.27
CA LYS A 591 -7.58 10.83 -3.85
C LYS A 591 -8.88 10.09 -3.48
N THR A 592 -9.48 9.31 -4.38
CA THR A 592 -10.79 8.67 -4.13
C THR A 592 -10.75 7.58 -3.06
N LEU A 593 -9.59 6.95 -2.90
CA LEU A 593 -9.27 6.00 -1.84
C LEU A 593 -8.09 6.57 -1.04
N GLY A 594 -8.31 6.84 0.24
CA GLY A 594 -7.25 7.27 1.16
C GLY A 594 -6.39 6.11 1.67
N ILE A 595 -5.44 6.43 2.54
CA ILE A 595 -4.61 5.45 3.25
C ILE A 595 -5.36 4.72 4.36
N ASP A 596 -4.93 3.50 4.70
CA ASP A 596 -5.37 2.79 5.90
C ASP A 596 -4.76 3.43 7.16
N LYS A 597 -5.58 4.11 7.97
CA LYS A 597 -5.13 4.73 9.23
C LYS A 597 -4.81 3.73 10.34
N ASN A 598 -5.30 2.48 10.26
CA ASN A 598 -5.47 1.60 11.42
C ASN A 598 -4.62 0.32 11.36
N THR A 599 -4.43 -0.29 10.19
CA THR A 599 -3.78 -1.61 10.09
C THR A 599 -2.35 -1.62 10.65
N ILE A 600 -1.58 -0.55 10.44
CA ILE A 600 -0.20 -0.44 10.95
C ILE A 600 -0.12 -0.43 12.49
N PHE A 601 -1.19 0.01 13.16
CA PHE A 601 -1.27 0.05 14.63
C PHE A 601 -1.97 -1.17 15.24
N SER A 602 -2.32 -2.19 14.44
CA SER A 602 -3.16 -3.32 14.92
C SER A 602 -2.56 -4.18 16.03
N ALA A 603 -1.24 -4.14 16.24
CA ALA A 603 -0.57 -4.75 17.39
C ALA A 603 -0.16 -3.74 18.49
N VAL A 604 -0.35 -2.44 18.26
CA VAL A 604 0.00 -1.39 19.22
C VAL A 604 -1.10 -1.25 20.27
N PRO A 605 -0.78 -1.35 21.58
CA PRO A 605 -1.79 -1.19 22.62
C PRO A 605 -2.33 0.25 22.66
N PRO A 606 -3.60 0.48 23.08
CA PRO A 606 -4.12 1.83 23.29
C PRO A 606 -3.24 2.61 24.27
N MET A 607 -2.70 3.74 23.82
CA MET A 607 -1.77 4.55 24.63
C MET A 607 -2.47 5.47 25.65
N PHE A 608 -3.79 5.61 25.55
CA PHE A 608 -4.63 6.30 26.50
C PHE A 608 -5.72 5.35 27.02
N PRO A 609 -6.20 5.52 28.27
CA PRO A 609 -7.38 4.80 28.74
C PRO A 609 -8.56 5.04 27.80
N SER A 610 -9.36 4.01 27.53
CA SER A 610 -10.64 4.21 26.85
C SER A 610 -11.46 5.22 27.66
N THR A 611 -12.03 6.22 26.98
CA THR A 611 -12.97 7.15 27.63
C THR A 611 -14.05 6.33 28.33
N PRO A 612 -14.37 6.61 29.60
CA PRO A 612 -15.41 5.87 30.30
C PRO A 612 -16.72 5.95 29.49
N PRO A 613 -17.54 4.89 29.49
CA PRO A 613 -18.81 4.91 28.78
C PRO A 613 -19.64 6.12 29.24
N PRO A 614 -20.43 6.75 28.35
CA PRO A 614 -21.26 7.88 28.74
C PRO A 614 -22.13 7.49 29.95
N PRO A 615 -22.31 8.40 30.93
CA PRO A 615 -23.12 8.10 32.10
C PRO A 615 -24.52 7.65 31.66
N ALA A 616 -25.09 6.68 32.38
CA ALA A 616 -26.40 6.15 32.05
C ALA A 616 -27.42 7.30 31.92
N PRO A 617 -28.34 7.27 30.92
CA PRO A 617 -29.32 8.32 30.73
C PRO A 617 -30.05 8.61 32.05
N TRP A 618 -29.99 9.87 32.49
CA TRP A 618 -30.60 10.29 33.75
C TRP A 618 -32.09 9.97 33.71
N LYS A 619 -32.54 9.09 34.60
CA LYS A 619 -33.96 8.83 34.82
C LYS A 619 -34.43 9.73 35.97
N PRO A 620 -35.45 10.58 35.75
CA PRO A 620 -36.07 11.38 36.81
C PRO A 620 -36.65 10.53 37.94
#